data_AF-A0A6D0IKK4-F1
#
_entry.id   AF-A0A6D0IKK4-F1
#
_cell.length_a   1.000
_cell.length_b   1.000
_cell.length_c   1.000
_cell.angle_alpha   90.00
_cell.angle_beta   90.00
_cell.angle_gamma   90.00
#
_symmetry.space_group_name_H-M   'P 1'
#
loop_
_entity.id
_entity.type
_entity.pdbx_description
1 polymer ?
#
loop_
_entity_poly.entity_id
_entity_poly.type
_entity_poly.pdbx_seq_one_letter_code
_entity_poly.pdbx_strand_id
1 'polypeptide(L)'
;PFSDALSRHVEPEQALRWALSGGEDYELCFTVPELNRGALDVALGHLGVPFTCIGQMTADIEGLCFIRDGEPVTFDWKGYDHFATP
;
A
#
# COMPACT_ATOMS: atom_id res chain seq x y z
N PRO A 1 2.71 5.07 -2.37
CA PRO A 1 3.36 6.02 -1.44
C PRO A 1 4.73 5.47 -1.08
N PHE A 2 5.80 6.09 -1.56
CA PHE A 2 7.18 5.68 -1.26
C PHE A 2 7.85 6.77 -0.44
N SER A 3 8.75 6.39 0.47
CA SER A 3 9.59 7.37 1.14
C SER A 3 10.58 8.01 0.16
N ASP A 4 11.03 9.22 0.48
CA ASP A 4 12.06 9.93 -0.29
C ASP A 4 13.35 9.11 -0.37
N ALA A 5 13.71 8.43 0.71
CA ALA A 5 14.90 7.59 0.78
C ALA A 5 14.80 6.42 -0.20
N LEU A 6 13.67 5.71 -0.22
CA LEU A 6 13.45 4.59 -1.15
C LEU A 6 13.53 5.05 -2.60
N SER A 7 12.83 6.15 -2.92
CA SER A 7 12.73 6.68 -4.28
C SER A 7 14.08 7.16 -4.86
N ARG A 8 15.04 7.55 -4.02
CA ARG A 8 16.36 8.04 -4.45
C ARG A 8 17.39 6.95 -4.72
N HIS A 9 17.18 5.74 -4.19
CA HIS A 9 18.21 4.69 -4.19
C HIS A 9 17.82 3.44 -4.97
N VAL A 10 16.59 3.37 -5.46
CA VAL A 10 16.01 2.15 -6.01
C VAL A 10 15.19 2.46 -7.25
N GLU A 11 15.33 1.62 -8.27
CA GLU A 11 14.52 1.71 -9.48
C GLU A 11 13.02 1.51 -9.17
N PRO A 12 12.10 2.18 -9.90
CA PRO A 12 10.68 2.19 -9.57
C PRO A 12 10.04 0.81 -9.39
N GLU A 13 10.39 -0.16 -10.25
CA GLU A 13 9.83 -1.52 -10.15
C GLU A 13 10.31 -2.27 -8.89
N GLN A 14 11.56 -2.04 -8.49
CA GLN A 14 12.11 -2.65 -7.28
C GLN A 14 11.54 -1.97 -6.02
N ALA A 15 11.32 -0.66 -6.05
CA ALA A 15 10.63 0.06 -4.98
C ALA A 15 9.19 -0.45 -4.80
N LEU A 16 8.47 -0.68 -5.91
CA LEU A 16 7.14 -1.26 -5.86
C LEU A 16 7.14 -2.68 -5.31
N ARG A 17 8.09 -3.52 -5.74
CA ARG A 17 8.24 -4.88 -5.20
C ARG A 17 8.42 -4.88 -3.70
N TRP A 18 9.28 -4.02 -3.17
CA TRP A 18 9.47 -3.92 -1.73
C TRP A 18 8.23 -3.39 -1.01
N ALA A 19 7.53 -2.39 -1.54
CA ALA A 19 6.33 -1.89 -0.89
C ALA A 19 5.17 -2.92 -0.86
N LEU A 20 5.12 -3.85 -1.82
CA LEU A 20 4.05 -4.86 -1.87
C LEU A 20 4.42 -6.18 -1.18
N SER A 21 5.70 -6.46 -0.92
CA SER A 21 6.15 -7.78 -0.41
C SER A 21 7.31 -7.76 0.59
N GLY A 22 7.88 -6.61 0.89
CA GLY A 22 9.02 -6.47 1.79
C GLY A 22 8.63 -6.67 3.26
N GLY A 23 7.76 -5.79 3.78
CA GLY A 23 7.42 -5.74 5.21
C GLY A 23 8.39 -4.89 6.01
N GLU A 24 8.31 -4.97 7.35
CA GLU A 24 9.11 -4.16 8.30
C GLU A 24 8.91 -2.63 8.18
N ASP A 25 7.80 -2.19 7.58
CA ASP A 25 7.46 -0.77 7.46
C ASP A 25 6.91 -0.17 8.77
N TYR A 26 6.28 -0.99 9.61
CA TYR A 26 5.58 -0.58 10.84
C TYR A 26 4.55 0.55 10.63
N GLU A 27 3.99 0.65 9.43
CA GLU A 27 2.94 1.60 9.06
C GLU A 27 1.54 1.07 9.35
N LEU A 28 0.57 1.98 9.50
CA LEU A 28 -0.84 1.61 9.63
C LEU A 28 -1.51 1.48 8.25
N CYS A 29 -2.02 0.29 7.94
CA CYS A 29 -2.91 0.06 6.81
C CYS A 29 -4.34 -0.12 7.33
N PHE A 30 -5.25 0.77 6.93
CA PHE A 30 -6.61 0.84 7.46
C PHE A 30 -7.61 1.25 6.37
N THR A 31 -8.90 1.10 6.68
CA THR A 31 -10.00 1.49 5.80
C THR A 31 -10.82 2.61 6.45
N VAL A 32 -11.41 3.47 5.63
CA VAL A 32 -12.27 4.57 6.07
C VAL A 32 -13.50 4.62 5.18
N PRO A 33 -14.73 4.72 5.75
CA PRO A 33 -15.92 4.98 4.96
C PRO A 33 -15.80 6.31 4.22
N GLU A 34 -16.26 6.39 2.97
CA GLU A 34 -16.15 7.62 2.15
C GLU A 34 -16.74 8.85 2.86
N LEU A 35 -17.85 8.69 3.58
CA LEU A 35 -18.48 9.76 4.37
C LEU A 35 -17.54 10.38 5.42
N ASN A 36 -16.57 9.61 5.91
CA ASN A 36 -15.65 10.03 6.96
C ASN A 36 -14.30 10.54 6.41
N ARG A 37 -14.10 10.53 5.10
CA ARG A 37 -12.82 10.93 4.49
C ARG A 37 -12.42 12.36 4.85
N GLY A 38 -13.35 13.31 4.78
CA GLY A 38 -13.08 14.70 5.18
C GLY A 38 -12.75 14.85 6.67
N ALA A 39 -13.39 14.05 7.52
CA ALA A 39 -13.09 14.05 8.96
C ALA A 39 -11.69 13.47 9.25
N LEU A 40 -11.28 12.43 8.50
CA LEU A 40 -9.93 11.88 8.56
C LEU A 40 -8.88 12.93 8.16
N ASP A 41 -9.10 13.63 7.06
CA ASP A 41 -8.17 14.67 6.56
C ASP A 41 -7.93 15.75 7.63
N VAL A 42 -9.01 16.20 8.30
CA VAL A 42 -8.91 17.17 9.40
C VAL A 42 -8.20 16.58 10.61
N ALA A 43 -8.56 15.37 11.03
CA ALA A 43 -8.00 14.73 12.22
C ALA A 43 -6.49 14.45 12.07
N LEU A 44 -6.05 13.97 10.91
CA LEU A 44 -4.66 13.63 10.64
C LEU A 44 -3.83 14.84 10.20
N GLY A 45 -4.46 15.86 9.60
CA GLY A 45 -3.76 17.05 9.10
C GLY A 45 -2.94 17.78 10.17
N HIS A 46 -3.36 17.71 11.44
CA HIS A 46 -2.63 18.32 12.56
C HIS A 46 -1.47 17.47 13.10
N LEU A 47 -1.45 16.16 12.81
CA LEU A 47 -0.42 15.25 13.30
C LEU A 47 0.87 15.29 12.45
N GLY A 48 0.80 15.89 11.26
CA GLY A 48 1.95 15.99 10.35
C GLY A 48 2.41 14.65 9.77
N VAL A 49 1.60 13.60 9.91
CA VAL A 49 1.88 12.27 9.35
C VAL A 49 1.18 12.15 7.99
N PRO A 50 1.90 11.89 6.89
CA PRO A 50 1.29 11.68 5.60
C PRO A 50 0.50 10.37 5.59
N PHE A 51 -0.65 10.37 4.93
CA PHE A 51 -1.39 9.15 4.60
C PHE A 51 -1.78 9.17 3.13
N THR A 52 -2.09 8.02 2.57
CA THR A 52 -2.41 7.90 1.14
C THR A 52 -3.48 6.85 0.96
N CYS A 53 -4.56 7.22 0.28
CA CYS A 53 -5.53 6.24 -0.19
C CYS A 53 -4.90 5.42 -1.32
N ILE A 54 -4.76 4.11 -1.12
CA ILE A 54 -4.10 3.19 -2.07
C ILE A 54 -5.07 2.21 -2.75
N GLY A 55 -6.37 2.32 -2.48
CA GLY A 55 -7.37 1.43 -3.03
C GLY A 55 -8.73 1.60 -2.37
N GLN A 56 -9.65 0.69 -2.68
CA GLN A 56 -11.01 0.72 -2.18
C GLN A 56 -11.48 -0.70 -1.85
N MET A 57 -12.22 -0.84 -0.74
CA MET A 57 -12.90 -2.09 -0.42
C MET A 57 -14.11 -2.27 -1.33
N THR A 58 -14.30 -3.48 -1.83
CA THR A 58 -15.44 -3.84 -2.67
C THR A 58 -15.88 -5.28 -2.41
N ALA A 59 -17.14 -5.58 -2.72
CA ALA A 59 -17.76 -6.89 -2.46
C ALA A 59 -17.78 -7.79 -3.69
N ASP A 60 -17.34 -7.29 -4.84
CA ASP A 60 -17.39 -7.96 -6.16
C ASP A 60 -16.16 -8.80 -6.48
N ILE A 61 -15.09 -8.69 -5.69
CA ILE A 61 -13.86 -9.47 -5.85
C ILE A 61 -13.56 -10.26 -4.58
N GLU A 62 -12.95 -11.42 -4.78
CA GLU A 62 -12.34 -12.20 -3.71
C GLU A 62 -10.83 -11.92 -3.69
N GLY A 63 -10.30 -11.57 -2.52
CA GLY A 63 -8.89 -11.24 -2.36
C GLY A 63 -8.50 -9.85 -2.83
N LEU A 64 -7.28 -9.70 -3.35
CA LEU A 64 -6.69 -8.43 -3.77
C LEU A 64 -6.62 -8.36 -5.30
N CYS A 65 -7.08 -7.24 -5.87
CA CYS A 65 -6.92 -6.90 -7.28
C CYS A 65 -6.01 -5.68 -7.40
N PHE A 66 -4.87 -5.84 -8.09
CA PHE A 66 -3.96 -4.73 -8.38
C PHE A 66 -4.29 -4.15 -9.75
N ILE A 67 -4.35 -2.83 -9.84
CA ILE A 67 -4.58 -2.12 -11.10
C ILE A 67 -3.32 -1.29 -11.43
N ARG A 68 -2.83 -1.40 -12.66
CA ARG A 68 -1.74 -0.57 -13.20
C ARG A 68 -2.21 -0.01 -14.55
N ASP A 69 -2.17 1.31 -14.69
CA ASP A 69 -2.61 2.01 -15.92
C ASP A 69 -4.05 1.66 -16.37
N GLY A 70 -4.93 1.38 -15.41
CA GLY A 70 -6.33 1.03 -15.65
C GLY A 70 -6.59 -0.46 -15.90
N GLU A 71 -5.53 -1.27 -16.01
CA GLU A 71 -5.64 -2.71 -16.29
C GLU A 71 -5.29 -3.55 -15.05
N PRO A 72 -6.00 -4.67 -14.81
CA PRO A 72 -5.63 -5.63 -13.79
C PRO A 72 -4.25 -6.24 -14.05
N VAL A 73 -3.44 -6.30 -12.99
CA VAL A 73 -2.11 -6.93 -13.03
C VAL A 73 -1.96 -7.94 -11.89
N THR A 74 -1.15 -8.96 -12.13
CA THR A 74 -0.83 -9.98 -11.14
C THR A 74 0.65 -9.90 -10.79
N PHE A 75 0.95 -9.94 -9.50
CA PHE A 75 2.31 -10.08 -9.00
C PHE A 75 2.46 -11.44 -8.32
N ASP A 76 3.45 -12.22 -8.72
CA ASP A 76 3.85 -13.46 -8.03
C ASP A 76 4.98 -13.16 -7.04
N TRP A 77 4.77 -12.15 -6.20
CA TRP A 77 5.72 -11.75 -5.17
C TRP A 77 5.26 -12.30 -3.84
N LYS A 78 6.17 -13.01 -3.17
CA LYS A 78 5.91 -13.58 -1.85
C LYS A 78 6.34 -12.59 -0.77
N GLY A 79 5.45 -12.38 0.19
CA GLY A 79 5.80 -11.72 1.45
C GLY A 79 6.69 -12.59 2.32
N TYR A 80 7.09 -12.04 3.46
CA TYR A 80 7.86 -12.77 4.45
C TYR A 80 7.07 -13.95 5.05
N ASP A 81 7.73 -15.10 5.16
CA ASP A 81 7.24 -16.30 5.83
C ASP A 81 8.42 -16.94 6.59
N HIS A 82 8.27 -17.04 7.92
CA HIS A 82 9.28 -17.58 8.84
C HIS A 82 9.72 -19.01 8.50
N PHE A 83 8.84 -19.79 7.85
CA PHE A 83 9.06 -21.22 7.62
C PHE A 83 9.13 -21.57 6.14
N ALA A 84 9.23 -20.57 5.26
CA ALA A 84 9.37 -20.80 3.83
C ALA A 84 10.60 -21.68 3.55
N THR A 85 10.36 -22.77 2.83
CA THR A 85 11.43 -23.61 2.28
C THR A 85 12.17 -22.83 1.19
N PRO A 86 13.51 -22.87 1.13
CA PRO A 86 14.29 -22.21 0.08
C PRO A 86 13.90 -22.61 -1.35
#